data_AF-A0A174TWN9-F1
#
_entry.id   AF-A0A174TWN9-F1
#
_cell.length_a   1.000
_cell.length_b   1.000
_cell.length_c   1.000
_cell.angle_alpha   90.00
_cell.angle_beta   90.00
_cell.angle_gamma   90.00
#
_symmetry.space_group_name_H-M   'P 1'
#
loop_
_entity.id
_entity.type
_entity.pdbx_description
1 polymer ?
#
loop_
_entity_poly.entity_id
_entity_poly.type
_entity_poly.pdbx_seq_one_letter_code
_entity_poly.pdbx_strand_id
1 'polypeptide(L)'
;MKKIILILIAVQFILAPQITKSYGTNDSHEYFKVNQKRETVKKDIFGNIIIEDEKGNKKTIKKDIFGDIVIEDEKGNKKTIKKDIFGDTVIEDEKGNKKTIKKDIFEDIVIEDEKGNKKTIKKDIFGDTVIEDEKGNKKTIKKDIFGDTVIEDEKGNKKTIKKDIFGDIVIEDEKGNKKTIKKDIFDNIIIEDY
;
A
#
# COMPACT_ATOMS: atom_id res chain seq x y z
N MET A 1 -7.48 1.91 16.43
CA MET A 1 -7.19 0.67 15.68
C MET A 1 -7.55 0.74 14.20
N LYS A 2 -8.76 1.19 13.80
CA LYS A 2 -9.14 1.41 12.37
C LYS A 2 -8.13 2.24 11.57
N LYS A 3 -7.50 3.24 12.20
CA LYS A 3 -6.51 4.14 11.58
C LYS A 3 -5.20 3.46 11.16
N ILE A 4 -4.74 2.41 11.85
CA ILE A 4 -3.44 1.77 11.57
C ILE A 4 -3.51 0.89 10.31
N ILE A 5 -4.61 0.15 10.14
CA ILE A 5 -4.89 -0.63 8.92
C ILE A 5 -5.06 0.30 7.72
N LEU A 6 -5.73 1.44 7.91
CA LEU A 6 -5.88 2.46 6.87
C LEU A 6 -4.52 3.08 6.46
N ILE A 7 -3.61 3.29 7.43
CA ILE A 7 -2.24 3.77 7.19
C ILE A 7 -1.41 2.71 6.46
N LEU A 8 -1.52 1.42 6.80
CA LEU A 8 -0.82 0.34 6.07
C LEU A 8 -1.28 0.24 4.61
N ILE A 9 -2.59 0.32 4.38
CA ILE A 9 -3.18 0.40 3.03
C ILE A 9 -2.66 1.67 2.33
N ALA A 10 -2.77 2.84 2.95
CA ALA A 10 -2.29 4.10 2.38
C ALA A 10 -0.78 4.03 2.05
N VAL A 11 0.06 3.51 2.95
CA VAL A 11 1.49 3.31 2.73
C VAL A 11 1.75 2.38 1.54
N GLN A 12 0.97 1.32 1.37
CA GLN A 12 1.13 0.37 0.27
C GLN A 12 0.72 0.97 -1.10
N PHE A 13 -0.28 1.86 -1.12
CA PHE A 13 -0.72 2.59 -2.33
C PHE A 13 0.13 3.84 -2.63
N ILE A 14 0.75 4.43 -1.61
CA ILE A 14 1.50 5.70 -1.70
C ILE A 14 3.01 5.47 -1.89
N LEU A 15 3.62 4.48 -1.20
CA LEU A 15 5.07 4.27 -1.19
C LEU A 15 5.60 3.22 -2.18
N ALA A 16 4.73 2.43 -2.82
CA ALA A 16 5.14 1.48 -3.84
C ALA A 16 4.54 1.83 -5.22
N PRO A 17 5.35 2.25 -6.21
CA PRO A 17 4.93 2.19 -7.62
C PRO A 17 4.93 0.76 -8.17
N GLN A 18 5.08 -0.28 -7.32
CA GLN A 18 5.31 -1.66 -7.73
C GLN A 18 4.54 -2.64 -6.83
N ILE A 19 3.24 -2.78 -7.11
CA ILE A 19 2.54 -4.06 -7.02
C ILE A 19 1.68 -4.06 -8.29
N THR A 20 2.20 -4.42 -9.46
CA THR A 20 2.61 -5.78 -9.84
C THR A 20 3.50 -5.75 -11.08
N LYS A 21 4.79 -6.08 -10.96
CA LYS A 21 5.40 -6.93 -11.99
C LYS A 21 5.15 -8.36 -11.55
N SER A 22 4.05 -8.94 -12.03
CA SER A 22 4.00 -10.40 -12.23
C SER A 22 5.07 -10.65 -13.28
N TYR A 23 6.27 -11.08 -12.86
CA TYR A 23 7.25 -11.61 -13.80
C TYR A 23 6.57 -12.80 -14.50
N GLY A 24 6.29 -12.62 -15.79
CA GLY A 24 6.05 -13.74 -16.68
C GLY A 24 7.41 -14.31 -17.04
N THR A 25 7.67 -15.53 -16.61
CA THR A 25 8.68 -16.40 -17.21
C THR A 25 7.96 -17.68 -17.56
N ASN A 26 7.68 -17.85 -18.86
CA ASN A 26 7.48 -19.17 -19.43
C ASN A 26 8.86 -19.83 -19.47
N ASP A 27 9.02 -20.93 -18.77
CA ASP A 27 9.39 -22.22 -19.38
C ASP A 27 9.62 -23.30 -18.31
N SER A 28 8.99 -24.45 -18.57
CA SER A 28 9.25 -25.82 -18.11
C SER A 28 9.63 -26.12 -16.63
N HIS A 29 8.72 -26.85 -15.98
CA HIS A 29 8.92 -27.82 -14.90
C HIS A 29 9.84 -27.42 -13.73
N GLU A 30 9.29 -26.78 -12.70
CA GLU A 30 9.98 -26.66 -11.41
C GLU A 30 9.00 -26.62 -10.23
N TYR A 31 9.40 -27.31 -9.16
CA TYR A 31 8.71 -27.49 -7.89
C TYR A 31 8.17 -26.17 -7.33
N PHE A 32 6.89 -26.15 -6.95
CA PHE A 32 6.25 -25.03 -6.23
C PHE A 32 6.88 -24.86 -4.84
N LYS A 33 8.02 -24.18 -4.76
CA LYS A 33 8.40 -23.48 -3.53
C LYS A 33 7.47 -22.28 -3.39
N VAL A 34 6.39 -22.46 -2.63
CA VAL A 34 5.65 -21.32 -2.07
C VAL A 34 6.63 -20.60 -1.16
N ASN A 35 7.26 -19.54 -1.65
CA ASN A 35 8.06 -18.64 -0.82
C ASN A 35 7.08 -17.86 0.04
N GLN A 36 6.63 -18.47 1.13
CA GLN A 36 5.84 -17.81 2.15
C GLN A 36 6.66 -16.60 2.63
N LYS A 37 6.03 -15.43 2.58
CA LYS A 37 6.66 -14.20 3.07
C LYS A 37 5.78 -13.65 4.17
N ARG A 38 6.33 -13.63 5.39
CA ARG A 38 5.69 -13.03 6.56
C ARG A 38 6.36 -11.72 6.96
N GLU A 39 5.54 -10.75 7.30
CA GLU A 39 5.96 -9.50 7.93
C GLU A 39 5.16 -9.30 9.22
N THR A 40 5.84 -8.83 10.26
CA THR A 40 5.23 -8.46 11.54
C THR A 40 5.30 -6.96 11.72
N VAL A 41 4.18 -6.34 12.06
CA VAL A 41 4.09 -4.91 12.38
C VAL A 41 3.72 -4.75 13.85
N LYS A 42 4.62 -4.14 14.61
CA LYS A 42 4.48 -3.93 16.06
C LYS A 42 4.89 -2.52 16.44
N LYS A 43 4.56 -2.12 17.67
CA LYS A 43 5.12 -0.89 18.26
C LYS A 43 6.32 -1.20 19.13
N ASP A 44 7.35 -0.38 19.06
CA ASP A 44 8.46 -0.42 20.03
C ASP A 44 8.10 0.32 21.33
N ILE A 45 9.04 0.32 22.29
CA ILE A 45 8.89 0.97 23.59
C ILE A 45 8.76 2.50 23.49
N PHE A 46 9.19 3.10 22.39
CA PHE A 46 9.10 4.53 22.11
C PHE A 46 7.82 4.88 21.32
N GLY A 47 6.99 3.88 20.99
CA GLY A 47 5.77 4.03 20.22
C GLY A 47 5.97 4.12 18.71
N ASN A 48 7.20 3.90 18.21
CA ASN A 48 7.48 3.80 16.78
C ASN A 48 6.89 2.50 16.22
N ILE A 49 6.51 2.52 14.95
CA ILE A 49 6.05 1.30 14.27
C ILE A 49 7.27 0.60 13.68
N ILE A 50 7.44 -0.68 14.00
CA ILE A 50 8.47 -1.56 13.47
C ILE A 50 7.81 -2.58 12.56
N ILE A 51 8.28 -2.65 11.31
CA ILE A 51 7.94 -3.70 10.34
C ILE A 51 9.16 -4.60 10.23
N GLU A 52 9.00 -5.88 10.52
CA GLU A 52 10.08 -6.88 10.53
C GLU A 52 9.70 -8.05 9.61
N ASP A 53 10.59 -8.42 8.69
CA ASP A 53 10.41 -9.60 7.84
C ASP A 53 10.96 -10.89 8.49
N GLU A 54 10.68 -12.05 7.90
CA GLU A 54 11.16 -13.35 8.39
C GLU A 54 12.69 -13.48 8.47
N LYS A 55 13.43 -12.66 7.71
CA LYS A 55 14.90 -12.66 7.73
C LYS A 55 15.46 -11.72 8.80
N GLY A 56 14.59 -11.06 9.55
CA GLY A 56 14.94 -10.10 10.59
C GLY A 56 15.22 -8.69 10.07
N ASN A 57 15.00 -8.39 8.78
CA ASN A 57 15.19 -7.04 8.27
C ASN A 57 14.06 -6.13 8.76
N LYS A 58 14.42 -4.94 9.25
CA LYS A 58 13.47 -3.98 9.83
C LYS A 58 13.32 -2.71 9.03
N LYS A 59 12.11 -2.16 9.13
CA LYS A 59 11.80 -0.76 8.82
C LYS A 59 11.15 -0.12 10.03
N THR A 60 11.60 1.09 10.35
CA THR A 60 11.06 1.90 11.44
C THR A 60 10.27 3.05 10.84
N ILE A 61 9.05 3.25 11.32
CA ILE A 61 8.22 4.41 11.03
C ILE A 61 8.08 5.19 12.34
N LYS A 62 8.60 6.40 12.36
CA LYS A 62 8.63 7.28 13.54
C LYS A 62 8.24 8.70 13.15
N LYS A 63 7.93 9.53 14.15
CA LYS A 63 7.88 10.97 13.96
C LYS A 63 9.24 11.58 14.25
N ASP A 64 9.67 12.54 13.45
CA ASP A 64 10.83 13.36 13.79
C ASP A 64 10.47 14.52 14.74
N ILE A 65 11.44 15.38 15.01
CA ILE A 65 11.29 16.53 15.92
C ILE A 65 10.33 17.60 15.38
N PHE A 66 10.08 17.62 14.07
CA PHE A 66 9.14 18.53 13.42
C PHE A 66 7.74 17.92 13.32
N GLY A 67 7.59 16.66 13.71
CA GLY A 67 6.34 15.91 13.64
C GLY A 67 6.10 15.23 12.29
N ASP A 68 7.08 15.29 11.38
CA ASP A 68 7.05 14.62 10.08
C ASP A 68 7.22 13.11 10.26
N ILE A 69 6.61 12.32 9.38
CA ILE A 69 6.75 10.87 9.44
C ILE A 69 8.02 10.47 8.68
N VAL A 70 8.93 9.79 9.37
CA VAL A 70 10.15 9.24 8.79
C VAL A 70 10.06 7.72 8.75
N ILE A 71 10.32 7.17 7.56
CA ILE A 71 10.44 5.74 7.30
C ILE A 71 11.91 5.47 7.02
N GLU A 72 12.53 4.63 7.83
CA GLU A 72 13.96 4.31 7.76
C GLU A 72 14.12 2.79 7.73
N ASP A 73 14.93 2.29 6.80
CA ASP A 73 15.36 0.89 6.80
C ASP A 73 16.70 0.69 7.51
N GLU A 74 17.08 -0.56 7.76
CA GLU A 74 18.34 -0.90 8.45
C GLU A 74 19.61 -0.48 7.71
N LYS A 75 19.52 -0.17 6.41
CA LYS A 75 20.65 0.33 5.62
C LYS A 75 20.79 1.85 5.72
N GLY A 76 19.89 2.50 6.48
CA GLY A 76 19.83 3.94 6.64
C GLY A 76 19.07 4.66 5.53
N ASN A 77 18.43 3.94 4.60
CA ASN A 77 17.67 4.59 3.53
C ASN A 77 16.43 5.24 4.13
N LYS A 78 16.20 6.52 3.83
CA LYS A 78 15.11 7.32 4.41
C LYS A 78 14.09 7.81 3.41
N LYS A 79 12.84 7.84 3.87
CA LYS A 79 11.75 8.60 3.26
C LYS A 79 11.03 9.42 4.32
N THR A 80 10.78 10.68 4.00
CA THR A 80 10.06 11.60 4.87
C THR A 80 8.73 11.96 4.24
N ILE A 81 7.67 11.95 5.04
CA ILE A 81 6.32 12.37 4.68
C ILE A 81 5.99 13.59 5.54
N LYS A 82 5.80 14.73 4.88
CA LYS A 82 5.58 16.03 5.53
C LYS A 82 4.47 16.80 4.84
N LYS A 83 4.04 17.90 5.46
CA LYS A 83 3.21 18.91 4.81
C LYS A 83 4.10 20.01 4.22
N ASP A 84 3.80 20.44 3.00
CA ASP A 84 4.42 21.65 2.46
C ASP A 84 3.69 22.93 2.94
N ILE A 85 4.14 24.08 2.45
CA ILE A 85 3.59 25.38 2.81
C ILE A 85 2.14 25.59 2.35
N PHE A 86 1.66 24.79 1.39
CA PHE A 86 0.29 24.83 0.90
C PHE A 86 -0.60 23.81 1.63
N GLY A 87 -0.03 23.00 2.51
CA GLY A 87 -0.73 21.93 3.21
C GLY A 87 -0.84 20.64 2.40
N ASP A 88 -0.14 20.53 1.27
CA ASP A 88 -0.06 19.32 0.47
C ASP A 88 0.86 18.31 1.13
N THR A 89 0.59 17.02 0.96
CA THR A 89 1.47 15.98 1.50
C THR A 89 2.63 15.75 0.54
N VAL A 90 3.86 15.94 1.00
CA VAL A 90 5.07 15.67 0.23
C VAL A 90 5.79 14.45 0.79
N ILE A 91 6.21 13.58 -0.12
CA ILE A 91 7.01 12.40 0.16
C ILE A 91 8.34 12.57 -0.54
N GLU A 92 9.40 12.62 0.24
CA GLU A 92 10.75 12.88 -0.23
C GLU A 92 11.64 11.70 0.19
N ASP A 93 12.40 11.15 -0.74
CA ASP A 93 13.47 10.23 -0.40
C ASP A 93 14.79 10.96 -0.15
N GLU A 94 15.76 10.27 0.43
CA GLU A 94 17.09 10.82 0.74
C GLU A 94 17.89 11.34 -0.47
N LYS A 95 17.50 10.97 -1.69
CA LYS A 95 18.12 11.45 -2.93
C LYS A 95 17.45 12.73 -3.43
N GLY A 96 16.45 13.23 -2.71
CA GLY A 96 15.67 14.41 -3.05
C GLY A 96 14.52 14.14 -4.01
N ASN A 97 14.24 12.87 -4.35
CA ASN A 97 13.13 12.58 -5.26
C ASN A 97 11.80 12.81 -4.54
N LYS A 98 10.90 13.55 -5.18
CA LYS A 98 9.64 13.98 -4.56
C LYS A 98 8.39 13.43 -5.22
N LYS A 99 7.38 13.18 -4.39
CA LYS A 99 5.98 13.03 -4.78
C LYS A 99 5.10 13.94 -3.94
N THR A 100 4.19 14.64 -4.59
CA THR A 100 3.22 15.50 -3.93
C THR A 100 1.83 14.91 -4.08
N ILE A 101 1.07 14.92 -3.00
CA ILE A 101 -0.32 14.48 -2.93
C ILE A 101 -1.14 15.70 -2.51
N LYS A 102 -2.01 16.15 -3.40
CA LYS A 102 -2.83 17.34 -3.25
C LYS A 102 -4.26 17.09 -3.70
N LYS A 103 -5.17 17.98 -3.33
CA LYS A 103 -6.49 18.04 -3.97
C LYS A 103 -6.44 19.00 -5.16
N ASP A 104 -7.09 18.65 -6.26
CA ASP A 104 -7.32 19.60 -7.34
C ASP A 104 -8.59 20.44 -7.11
N ILE A 105 -8.96 21.24 -8.11
CA ILE A 105 -10.14 22.12 -8.04
C ILE A 105 -11.47 21.38 -7.98
N PHE A 106 -11.50 20.10 -8.33
CA PHE A 106 -12.66 19.22 -8.26
C PHE A 106 -12.68 18.39 -6.97
N GLU A 107 -11.75 18.66 -6.06
CA GLU A 107 -11.46 17.87 -4.86
C GLU A 107 -10.93 16.46 -5.10
N ASP A 108 -10.53 16.15 -6.34
CA ASP A 108 -9.91 14.88 -6.66
C ASP A 108 -8.49 14.84 -6.10
N ILE A 109 -8.04 13.67 -5.63
CA ILE A 109 -6.68 13.52 -5.12
C ILE A 109 -5.74 13.34 -6.30
N VAL A 110 -4.77 14.23 -6.43
CA VAL A 110 -3.71 14.16 -7.44
C VAL A 110 -2.40 13.79 -6.77
N ILE A 111 -1.77 12.73 -7.28
CA ILE A 111 -0.42 12.30 -6.93
C ILE A 111 0.49 12.63 -8.11
N GLU A 112 1.46 13.51 -7.90
CA GLU A 112 2.38 14.00 -8.92
C GLU A 112 3.81 13.70 -8.48
N ASP A 113 4.62 13.13 -9.37
CA ASP A 113 6.07 13.02 -9.14
C ASP A 113 6.82 14.23 -9.71
N GLU A 114 8.09 14.36 -9.33
CA GLU A 114 8.95 15.46 -9.78
C GLU A 114 9.18 15.54 -11.31
N LYS A 115 8.88 14.48 -12.04
CA LYS A 115 8.97 14.44 -13.51
C LYS A 115 7.66 14.89 -14.17
N GLY A 116 6.66 15.23 -13.36
CA GLY A 116 5.34 15.65 -13.81
C GLY A 116 4.38 14.48 -14.07
N ASN A 117 4.76 13.23 -13.76
CA ASN A 117 3.86 12.10 -13.99
C ASN A 117 2.74 12.13 -12.96
N LYS A 118 1.49 12.01 -13.42
CA LYS A 118 0.30 12.17 -12.57
C LYS A 118 -0.54 10.90 -12.45
N LYS A 119 -1.13 10.76 -11.27
CA LYS A 119 -2.27 9.88 -11.01
C LYS A 119 -3.36 10.65 -10.30
N THR A 120 -4.59 10.46 -10.74
CA THR A 120 -5.77 11.07 -10.13
C THR A 120 -6.62 9.98 -9.50
N ILE A 121 -7.12 10.24 -8.29
CA ILE A 121 -8.05 9.39 -7.56
C ILE A 121 -9.32 10.21 -7.36
N LYS A 122 -10.41 9.72 -7.97
CA LYS A 122 -11.70 10.41 -8.00
C LYS A 122 -12.85 9.46 -7.74
N LYS A 123 -14.04 10.01 -7.52
CA LYS A 123 -15.29 9.24 -7.54
C LYS A 123 -15.90 9.27 -8.94
N ASP A 124 -16.37 8.13 -9.43
CA ASP A 124 -17.19 8.09 -10.63
C ASP A 124 -18.67 8.37 -10.31
N ILE A 125 -19.51 8.32 -11.36
CA ILE A 125 -20.94 8.60 -11.24
C ILE A 125 -21.70 7.57 -10.39
N PHE A 126 -21.12 6.40 -10.16
CA PHE A 126 -21.68 5.34 -9.32
C PHE A 126 -21.17 5.42 -7.88
N GLY A 127 -20.27 6.36 -7.58
CA GLY A 127 -19.63 6.50 -6.28
C GLY A 127 -18.45 5.54 -6.07
N ASP A 128 -18.02 4.82 -7.12
CA ASP A 128 -16.83 3.98 -7.07
C ASP A 128 -15.57 4.84 -7.12
N THR A 129 -14.49 4.37 -6.49
CA THR A 129 -13.22 5.09 -6.56
C THR A 129 -12.46 4.68 -7.82
N VAL A 130 -12.13 5.63 -8.68
CA VAL A 130 -11.32 5.42 -9.88
C VAL A 130 -9.95 6.02 -9.68
N ILE A 131 -8.92 5.23 -9.97
CA ILE A 131 -7.53 5.66 -10.03
C ILE A 131 -7.13 5.66 -11.50
N GLU A 132 -6.75 6.81 -12.03
CA GLU A 132 -6.38 7.00 -13.43
C GLU A 132 -4.96 7.55 -13.51
N ASP A 133 -4.11 6.99 -14.37
CA ASP A 133 -2.82 7.59 -14.71
C ASP A 133 -2.92 8.52 -15.92
N GLU A 134 -1.88 9.31 -16.15
CA GLU A 134 -1.81 10.26 -17.27
C GLU A 134 -1.90 9.63 -18.67
N LYS A 135 -1.70 8.31 -18.79
CA LYS A 135 -1.83 7.57 -20.05
C LYS A 135 -3.25 7.03 -20.24
N GLY A 136 -4.15 7.33 -19.30
CA GLY A 136 -5.54 6.90 -19.32
C GLY A 136 -5.77 5.51 -18.72
N ASN A 137 -4.76 4.84 -18.15
CA ASN A 137 -4.98 3.53 -17.55
C ASN A 137 -5.72 3.68 -16.22
N LYS A 138 -6.82 2.93 -16.07
CA LYS A 138 -7.69 2.98 -14.89
C LYS A 138 -7.65 1.73 -14.04
N LYS A 139 -7.92 1.95 -12.75
CA LYS A 139 -8.34 0.93 -11.81
C LYS A 139 -9.57 1.43 -11.07
N THR A 140 -10.58 0.58 -10.96
CA THR A 140 -11.81 0.87 -10.22
C THR A 140 -11.81 0.08 -8.93
N ILE A 141 -12.17 0.75 -7.84
CA ILE A 141 -12.34 0.18 -6.51
C ILE A 141 -13.80 0.34 -6.13
N LYS A 142 -14.50 -0.78 -6.03
CA LYS A 142 -15.94 -0.84 -5.77
C LYS A 142 -16.28 -1.88 -4.70
N LYS A 143 -17.52 -1.87 -4.25
CA LYS A 143 -18.08 -2.96 -3.44
C LYS A 143 -18.82 -3.95 -4.32
N ASP A 144 -18.60 -5.24 -4.09
CA ASP A 144 -19.44 -6.27 -4.70
C ASP A 144 -20.75 -6.47 -3.93
N ILE A 145 -21.56 -7.42 -4.39
CA ILE A 145 -22.86 -7.75 -3.79
C ILE A 145 -22.76 -8.31 -2.37
N PHE A 146 -21.59 -8.82 -1.97
CA PHE A 146 -21.32 -9.33 -0.64
C PHE A 146 -20.74 -8.26 0.29
N GLY A 147 -20.49 -7.05 -0.24
CA GLY A 147 -19.85 -5.96 0.49
C GLY A 147 -18.32 -6.06 0.54
N ASP A 148 -17.72 -6.98 -0.21
CA ASP A 148 -16.27 -7.10 -0.35
C ASP A 148 -15.74 -6.01 -1.26
N THR A 149 -14.51 -5.55 -1.02
CA THR A 149 -13.89 -4.55 -1.89
C THR A 149 -13.26 -5.26 -3.08
N VAL A 150 -13.65 -4.87 -4.29
CA VAL A 150 -13.06 -5.36 -5.54
C VAL A 150 -12.26 -4.24 -6.18
N ILE A 151 -11.02 -4.55 -6.55
CA ILE A 151 -10.14 -3.70 -7.34
C ILE A 151 -10.01 -4.35 -8.71
N GLU A 152 -10.43 -3.65 -9.75
CA GLU A 152 -10.44 -4.14 -11.14
C GLU A 152 -9.64 -3.20 -12.03
N ASP A 153 -8.75 -3.74 -12.86
CA ASP A 153 -8.09 -2.96 -13.91
C ASP A 153 -8.84 -3.03 -15.26
N GLU A 154 -8.45 -2.20 -16.21
CA GLU A 154 -9.10 -2.13 -17.54
C GLU A 154 -9.01 -3.42 -18.37
N LYS A 155 -8.09 -4.33 -18.02
CA LYS A 155 -7.97 -5.63 -18.67
C LYS A 155 -8.85 -6.69 -18.02
N GLY A 156 -9.62 -6.31 -17.01
CA GLY A 156 -10.50 -7.17 -16.24
C GLY A 156 -9.81 -7.91 -15.11
N ASN A 157 -8.52 -7.64 -14.81
CA ASN A 157 -7.86 -8.33 -13.70
C ASN A 157 -8.36 -7.80 -12.35
N LYS A 158 -8.80 -8.70 -11.49
CA LYS A 158 -9.39 -8.40 -10.18
C LYS A 158 -8.51 -8.79 -9.01
N LYS A 159 -8.68 -8.02 -7.94
CA LYS A 159 -8.31 -8.39 -6.58
C LYS A 159 -9.49 -8.14 -5.65
N THR A 160 -9.78 -9.11 -4.81
CA THR A 160 -10.85 -9.01 -3.81
C THR A 160 -10.23 -8.88 -2.44
N ILE A 161 -10.74 -7.93 -1.66
CA ILE A 161 -10.38 -7.71 -0.26
C ILE A 161 -11.64 -7.97 0.56
N LYS A 162 -11.60 -9.02 1.36
CA LYS A 162 -12.71 -9.49 2.19
C LYS A 162 -12.26 -9.73 3.62
N LYS A 163 -13.22 -9.92 4.52
CA LYS A 163 -12.94 -10.49 5.83
C LYS A 163 -13.30 -11.96 5.83
N ASP A 164 -12.45 -12.79 6.41
CA ASP A 164 -12.80 -14.19 6.65
C ASP A 164 -13.68 -14.36 7.90
N ILE A 165 -13.97 -15.61 8.23
CA ILE A 165 -14.81 -15.98 9.39
C ILE A 165 -14.15 -15.64 10.74
N PHE A 166 -12.84 -15.47 10.77
CA PHE A 166 -12.08 -15.09 11.96
C PHE A 166 -11.95 -13.56 12.08
N GLY A 167 -12.39 -12.83 11.05
CA GLY A 167 -12.31 -11.38 10.97
C GLY A 167 -10.99 -10.86 10.40
N ASP A 168 -10.13 -11.76 9.92
CA ASP A 168 -8.87 -11.44 9.27
C ASP A 168 -9.12 -10.89 7.87
N ILE A 169 -8.26 -9.97 7.41
CA ILE A 169 -8.39 -9.39 6.06
C ILE A 169 -7.68 -10.32 5.08
N VAL A 170 -8.41 -10.79 4.08
CA VAL A 170 -7.88 -11.63 2.99
C VAL A 170 -7.93 -10.83 1.70
N ILE A 171 -6.77 -10.74 1.04
CA ILE A 171 -6.61 -10.16 -0.29
C ILE A 171 -6.28 -11.29 -1.24
N GLU A 172 -7.13 -11.52 -2.23
CA GLU A 172 -7.00 -12.61 -3.19
C GLU A 172 -6.98 -12.03 -4.61
N ASP A 173 -6.04 -12.47 -5.44
CA ASP A 173 -6.05 -12.16 -6.87
C ASP A 173 -6.69 -13.28 -7.69
N GLU A 174 -6.96 -13.02 -8.98
CA GLU A 174 -7.60 -13.99 -9.88
C GLU A 174 -6.78 -15.27 -10.12
N LYS A 175 -5.48 -15.26 -9.83
CA LYS A 175 -4.62 -16.45 -9.95
C LYS A 175 -4.64 -17.29 -8.67
N GLY A 176 -5.38 -16.86 -7.66
CA GLY A 176 -5.49 -17.53 -6.36
C GLY A 176 -4.38 -17.19 -5.38
N ASN A 177 -3.49 -16.22 -5.70
CA ASN A 177 -2.48 -15.78 -4.74
C ASN A 177 -3.18 -15.03 -3.59
N LYS A 178 -2.79 -15.32 -2.36
CA LYS A 178 -3.46 -14.81 -1.17
C LYS A 178 -2.50 -14.05 -0.27
N LYS A 179 -2.99 -12.93 0.24
CA LYS A 179 -2.36 -12.18 1.33
C LYS A 179 -3.34 -12.08 2.49
N THR A 180 -2.94 -12.53 3.65
CA THR A 180 -3.73 -12.45 4.88
C THR A 180 -3.11 -11.43 5.81
N ILE A 181 -3.95 -10.55 6.38
CA ILE A 181 -3.57 -9.60 7.41
C ILE A 181 -4.41 -9.91 8.65
N LYS A 182 -3.72 -10.38 9.70
CA LYS A 182 -4.33 -10.81 10.95
C LYS A 182 -3.63 -10.22 12.15
N LYS A 183 -4.15 -10.48 13.34
CA LYS A 183 -3.49 -10.13 14.60
C LYS A 183 -2.97 -11.38 15.30
N ASP A 184 -1.80 -11.30 15.92
CA ASP A 184 -1.33 -12.31 16.85
C ASP A 184 -1.94 -12.11 18.26
N ILE A 185 -1.59 -13.01 19.18
CA ILE A 185 -2.03 -12.97 20.58
C ILE A 185 -1.53 -11.74 21.36
N PHE A 186 -0.56 -11.00 20.81
CA PHE A 186 0.01 -9.79 21.38
C PHE A 186 -0.51 -8.53 20.67
N ASP A 187 -1.57 -8.65 19.87
CA ASP A 187 -2.14 -7.57 19.05
C ASP A 187 -1.19 -7.00 17.97
N ASN A 188 -0.08 -7.69 17.67
CA ASN A 188 0.77 -7.33 16.54
C ASN A 188 0.07 -7.70 15.23
N ILE A 189 0.26 -6.91 14.19
CA ILE A 189 -0.27 -7.22 12.86
C ILE A 189 0.69 -8.19 12.18
N ILE A 190 0.15 -9.28 11.65
CA ILE A 190 0.88 -10.28 10.88
C ILE A 190 0.35 -10.24 9.44
N ILE A 191 1.26 -10.10 8.48
CA ILE A 191 0.98 -10.13 7.05
C ILE A 191 1.64 -11.38 6.49
N GLU A 192 0.88 -12.24 5.81
CA GLU A 192 1.36 -13.50 5.24
C GLU A 192 0.98 -13.58 3.76
N ASP A 193 1.96 -13.86 2.91
CA ASP A 193 1.78 -14.14 1.48
C ASP A 193 1.80 -15.66 1.21
N TYR A 194 0.79 -16.14 0.50
CA TYR A 194 0.54 -17.54 0.12
C TYR A 194 0.39 -17.72 -1.39
#